data_AF-A0A960VIH8-F1
#
_entry.id   AF-A0A960VIH8-F1
#
_cell.length_a   1.000
_cell.length_b   1.000
_cell.length_c   1.000
_cell.angle_alpha   90.00
_cell.angle_beta   90.00
_cell.angle_gamma   90.00
#
_symmetry.space_group_name_H-M   'P 1'
#
loop_
_entity.id
_entity.type
_entity.pdbx_description
1 polymer ?
#
loop_
_entity_poly.entity_id
_entity_poly.type
_entity_poly.pdbx_seq_one_letter_code
_entity_poly.pdbx_strand_id
1 'polypeptide(L)'
;MPNRLRNSRIFCWVPFILLLTVTACDDDDPTTPAADDGPYDLVLTGTVLPHASQLLHVMVVRDDTDAVAVHGEIVVPVDGNFAFTWNGLLEKNVSYCIDFYADHDGSGSCDSPPTDHSWRIDLGPVGGDVSRDFQHDTNFTEICGSFVTP
;
A
#
# COMPACT_ATOMS: atom_id res chain seq x y z
N MET A 1 51.42 37.66 1.52
CA MET A 1 50.60 38.80 1.97
C MET A 1 49.62 38.30 3.04
N PRO A 2 49.83 38.58 4.34
CA PRO A 2 48.89 38.20 5.39
C PRO A 2 48.07 39.42 5.86
N ASN A 3 46.76 39.23 6.03
CA ASN A 3 45.84 40.22 6.60
C ASN A 3 44.66 39.42 7.17
N ARG A 4 44.07 39.65 8.34
CA ARG A 4 44.39 40.50 9.49
C ARG A 4 43.46 39.98 10.60
N LEU A 5 43.97 39.86 11.82
CA LEU A 5 43.20 39.59 13.03
C LEU A 5 42.05 40.60 13.21
N ARG A 6 40.89 40.14 13.70
CA ARG A 6 40.02 40.94 14.59
C ARG A 6 39.36 40.08 15.66
N ASN A 7 40.02 40.12 16.81
CA ASN A 7 39.52 39.87 18.15
C ASN A 7 38.33 40.80 18.44
N SER A 8 37.20 40.27 18.93
CA SER A 8 36.23 41.06 19.69
C SER A 8 35.68 40.23 20.83
N ARG A 9 36.24 40.49 22.02
CA ARG A 9 35.74 39.98 23.29
C ARG A 9 34.48 40.78 23.63
N ILE A 10 33.35 40.10 23.79
CA ILE A 10 32.20 40.66 24.50
C ILE A 10 32.09 39.88 25.81
N PHE A 11 32.56 40.51 26.87
CA PHE A 11 32.24 40.16 28.25
C PHE A 11 30.75 40.47 28.46
N CYS A 12 29.93 39.46 28.76
CA CYS A 12 28.65 39.68 29.41
C CYS A 12 28.66 38.91 30.72
N TRP A 13 28.76 39.66 31.81
CA TRP A 13 28.64 39.18 33.19
C TRP A 13 27.15 39.02 33.49
N VAL A 14 26.68 37.81 33.79
CA VAL A 14 25.39 37.58 34.45
C VAL A 14 25.62 36.52 35.53
N PRO A 15 25.22 36.77 36.79
CA PRO A 15 25.50 35.87 37.90
C PRO A 15 24.65 34.61 37.85
N PHE A 16 25.22 33.60 38.49
CA PHE A 16 24.73 32.28 38.82
C PHE A 16 23.25 32.22 39.27
N ILE A 17 22.40 31.50 38.52
CA ILE A 17 21.22 30.81 39.04
C ILE A 17 21.26 29.37 38.51
N LEU A 18 21.26 28.43 39.45
CA LEU A 18 21.18 26.99 39.26
C LEU A 18 19.72 26.59 39.01
N LEU A 19 19.41 26.03 37.84
CA LEU A 19 18.33 25.05 37.68
C LEU A 19 18.62 24.16 36.46
N LEU A 20 18.69 22.83 36.69
CA LEU A 20 18.72 21.79 35.67
C LEU A 20 17.47 21.89 34.78
N THR A 21 17.67 21.95 33.46
CA THR A 21 17.26 20.91 32.49
C THR A 21 17.92 21.24 31.15
N VAL A 22 18.78 20.34 30.66
CA VAL A 22 19.13 20.32 29.23
C VAL A 22 17.90 19.73 28.54
N THR A 23 17.02 20.60 28.05
CA THR A 23 16.06 20.21 27.02
C THR A 23 16.79 20.41 25.70
N ALA A 24 17.32 19.32 25.14
CA ALA A 24 17.64 19.27 23.72
C ALA A 24 16.29 19.31 22.98
N CYS A 25 15.92 20.49 22.49
CA CYS A 25 14.81 20.64 21.56
C CYS A 25 15.42 20.92 20.18
N ASP A 26 15.33 19.89 19.33
CA ASP A 26 15.09 20.01 17.90
C ASP A 26 16.13 20.77 17.07
N ASP A 27 17.14 20.01 16.60
CA ASP A 27 17.74 20.28 15.29
C ASP A 27 16.71 19.90 14.21
N ASP A 28 15.64 20.69 14.09
CA ASP A 28 14.72 20.64 12.94
C ASP A 28 15.50 21.11 11.70
N ASP A 29 16.25 20.20 11.08
CA ASP A 29 16.79 20.40 9.74
C ASP A 29 15.60 20.48 8.76
N PRO A 30 15.28 21.67 8.22
CA PRO A 30 14.11 21.87 7.35
C PRO A 30 14.28 21.19 5.98
N THR A 31 15.36 20.43 5.76
CA THR A 31 15.63 19.71 4.52
C THR A 31 15.22 18.25 4.54
N THR A 32 14.83 17.69 5.68
CA THR A 32 14.26 16.33 5.74
C THR A 32 12.76 16.40 5.45
N PRO A 33 12.25 15.83 4.34
CA PRO A 33 10.81 15.71 4.15
C PRO A 33 10.21 14.99 5.35
N ALA A 34 9.09 15.49 5.88
CA ALA A 34 8.32 14.74 6.86
C ALA A 34 8.10 13.33 6.31
N ALA A 35 8.42 12.32 7.12
CA ALA A 35 8.17 10.94 6.73
C ALA A 35 6.68 10.80 6.43
N ASP A 36 6.35 10.32 5.24
CA ASP A 36 4.98 9.92 4.94
C ASP A 36 4.67 8.69 5.80
N ASP A 37 3.65 8.83 6.64
CA ASP A 37 3.20 7.78 7.56
C ASP A 37 1.93 7.08 7.03
N GLY A 38 1.48 7.44 5.82
CA GLY A 38 0.24 6.94 5.22
C GLY A 38 -1.01 7.57 5.85
N PRO A 39 -2.21 7.00 5.59
CA PRO A 39 -2.45 5.79 4.81
C PRO A 39 -2.21 5.99 3.30
N TYR A 40 -1.84 4.91 2.60
CA TYR A 40 -1.49 4.95 1.18
C TYR A 40 -2.59 4.40 0.27
N ASP A 41 -2.57 4.82 -0.98
CA ASP A 41 -3.51 4.39 -2.01
C ASP A 41 -3.10 3.05 -2.62
N LEU A 42 -4.10 2.25 -3.01
CA LEU A 42 -3.93 1.05 -3.83
C LEU A 42 -4.66 1.20 -5.15
N VAL A 43 -3.95 1.02 -6.26
CA VAL A 43 -4.49 0.93 -7.60
C VAL A 43 -4.18 -0.44 -8.19
N LEU A 44 -5.22 -1.17 -8.58
CA LEU A 44 -5.11 -2.42 -9.34
C LEU A 44 -5.72 -2.20 -10.73
N THR A 45 -4.91 -2.27 -11.76
CA THR A 45 -5.35 -2.28 -13.16
C THR A 45 -5.02 -3.61 -13.81
N GLY A 46 -5.61 -3.89 -14.98
CA GLY A 46 -5.15 -4.98 -15.79
C GLY A 46 -6.02 -5.30 -16.99
N THR A 47 -5.68 -6.40 -17.66
CA THR A 47 -6.47 -6.98 -18.75
C THR A 47 -6.81 -8.45 -18.50
N VAL A 48 -8.09 -8.80 -18.63
CA VAL A 48 -8.65 -10.14 -18.49
C VAL A 48 -9.65 -10.43 -19.61
N LEU A 49 -9.30 -10.10 -20.85
CA LEU A 49 -10.16 -10.20 -22.03
C LEU A 49 -10.90 -11.55 -22.20
N PRO A 50 -10.32 -12.74 -21.90
CA PRO A 50 -11.07 -14.00 -21.95
C PRO A 50 -12.32 -14.04 -21.05
N HIS A 51 -12.35 -13.19 -20.03
CA HIS A 51 -13.43 -13.05 -19.05
C HIS A 51 -14.32 -11.82 -19.32
N ALA A 52 -14.28 -11.24 -20.52
CA ALA A 52 -15.18 -10.16 -20.90
C ALA A 52 -16.65 -10.53 -20.62
N SER A 53 -17.37 -9.62 -19.97
CA SER A 53 -18.76 -9.79 -19.52
C SER A 53 -18.99 -10.85 -18.42
N GLN A 54 -17.93 -11.37 -17.80
CA GLN A 54 -18.02 -12.20 -16.59
C GLN A 54 -17.81 -11.33 -15.33
N LEU A 55 -18.20 -11.85 -14.15
CA LEU A 55 -17.92 -11.18 -12.88
C LEU A 55 -16.44 -11.36 -12.52
N LEU A 56 -15.80 -10.28 -12.08
CA LEU A 56 -14.47 -10.28 -11.50
C LEU A 56 -14.59 -9.76 -10.07
N HIS A 57 -14.24 -10.60 -9.11
CA HIS A 57 -14.20 -10.26 -7.69
C HIS A 57 -12.76 -10.03 -7.27
N VAL A 58 -12.53 -9.05 -6.40
CA VAL A 58 -11.25 -8.75 -5.79
C VAL A 58 -11.41 -8.61 -4.28
N MET A 59 -10.39 -9.06 -3.57
CA MET A 59 -10.26 -8.92 -2.13
C MET A 59 -8.83 -8.55 -1.79
N VAL A 60 -8.66 -7.59 -0.89
CA VAL A 60 -7.35 -7.25 -0.35
C VAL A 60 -7.32 -7.71 1.10
N VAL A 61 -6.32 -8.52 1.44
CA VAL A 61 -6.19 -9.15 2.76
C VAL A 61 -4.88 -8.70 3.38
N ARG A 62 -4.90 -8.42 4.68
CA ARG A 62 -3.68 -8.16 5.46
C ARG A 62 -3.01 -9.48 5.82
N ASP A 63 -1.71 -9.59 5.56
CA ASP A 63 -0.98 -10.85 5.82
C ASP A 63 -0.71 -11.10 7.31
N ASP A 64 -0.74 -10.05 8.15
CA ASP A 64 -0.41 -10.13 9.58
C ASP A 64 -1.55 -10.71 10.44
N THR A 65 -2.78 -10.57 9.96
CA THR A 65 -4.01 -10.80 10.72
C THR A 65 -5.04 -11.63 9.96
N ASP A 66 -4.78 -11.92 8.67
CA ASP A 66 -5.75 -12.49 7.73
C ASP A 66 -7.04 -11.65 7.62
N ALA A 67 -7.00 -10.38 8.04
CA ALA A 67 -8.15 -9.50 8.04
C ALA A 67 -8.39 -8.96 6.63
N VAL A 68 -9.63 -9.08 6.16
CA VAL A 68 -10.04 -8.47 4.89
C VAL A 68 -10.06 -6.95 5.04
N ALA A 69 -9.22 -6.28 4.26
CA ALA A 69 -9.16 -4.83 4.20
C ALA A 69 -10.29 -4.26 3.33
N VAL A 70 -10.58 -4.88 2.19
CA VAL A 70 -11.66 -4.46 1.28
C VAL A 70 -12.09 -5.58 0.33
N HIS A 71 -13.34 -5.50 -0.14
CA HIS A 71 -13.85 -6.25 -1.29
C HIS A 71 -14.21 -5.30 -2.44
N GLY A 72 -14.08 -5.78 -3.66
CA GLY A 72 -14.61 -5.13 -4.85
C GLY A 72 -15.12 -6.16 -5.84
N GLU A 73 -16.00 -5.73 -6.73
CA GLU A 73 -16.45 -6.53 -7.86
C GLU A 73 -16.77 -5.63 -9.05
N ILE A 74 -16.63 -6.18 -10.25
CA ILE A 74 -17.13 -5.57 -11.48
C ILE A 74 -17.63 -6.68 -12.41
N VAL A 75 -18.50 -6.30 -13.35
CA VAL A 75 -18.61 -7.07 -14.61
C VAL A 75 -17.51 -6.57 -15.53
N VAL A 76 -16.64 -7.47 -15.99
CA VAL A 76 -15.51 -7.11 -16.87
C VAL A 76 -16.05 -6.48 -18.16
N PRO A 77 -15.60 -5.27 -18.52
CA PRO A 77 -15.97 -4.64 -19.79
C PRO A 77 -15.58 -5.49 -21.01
N VAL A 78 -16.21 -5.20 -22.16
CA VAL A 78 -16.01 -5.98 -23.39
C VAL A 78 -14.59 -5.90 -23.96
N ASP A 79 -13.82 -4.88 -23.60
CA ASP A 79 -12.41 -4.74 -23.97
C ASP A 79 -11.47 -5.52 -23.02
N GLY A 80 -12.01 -6.10 -21.94
CA GLY A 80 -11.26 -6.88 -20.97
C GLY A 80 -10.49 -6.04 -19.96
N ASN A 81 -10.54 -4.71 -20.03
CA ASN A 81 -9.79 -3.83 -19.15
C ASN A 81 -10.53 -3.62 -17.83
N PHE A 82 -9.81 -3.65 -16.72
CA PHE A 82 -10.37 -3.34 -15.41
C PHE A 82 -9.49 -2.40 -14.60
N ALA A 83 -10.12 -1.72 -13.64
CA ALA A 83 -9.45 -0.85 -12.69
C ALA A 83 -10.20 -0.84 -11.37
N PHE A 84 -9.48 -1.02 -10.27
CA PHE A 84 -9.92 -0.75 -8.91
C PHE A 84 -8.99 0.29 -8.30
N THR A 85 -9.55 1.20 -7.51
CA THR A 85 -8.80 2.24 -6.80
C THR A 85 -9.37 2.38 -5.41
N TRP A 86 -8.51 2.25 -4.40
CA TRP A 86 -8.84 2.43 -3.00
C TRP A 86 -7.90 3.47 -2.40
N ASN A 87 -8.46 4.60 -1.98
CA ASN A 87 -7.66 5.67 -1.40
C ASN A 87 -7.47 5.45 0.09
N GLY A 88 -6.24 5.61 0.58
CA GLY A 88 -5.89 5.44 2.00
C GLY A 88 -6.20 4.05 2.57
N LEU A 89 -6.03 2.99 1.76
CA LEU A 89 -6.27 1.60 2.17
C LEU A 89 -5.11 1.01 2.96
N LEU A 90 -3.87 1.37 2.62
CA LEU A 90 -2.68 0.64 3.05
C LEU A 90 -1.97 1.34 4.21
N GLU A 91 -1.54 0.54 5.19
CA GLU A 91 -0.79 1.01 6.35
C GLU A 91 0.71 0.79 6.18
N LYS A 92 1.51 1.75 6.65
CA LYS A 92 2.97 1.68 6.58
C LYS A 92 3.52 0.44 7.31
N ASN A 93 4.46 -0.23 6.65
CA ASN A 93 5.12 -1.46 7.09
C ASN A 93 4.19 -2.66 7.28
N VAL A 94 2.96 -2.61 6.76
CA VAL A 94 2.04 -3.76 6.75
C VAL A 94 2.10 -4.44 5.39
N SER A 95 2.06 -5.78 5.41
CA SER A 95 2.00 -6.60 4.19
C SER A 95 0.58 -6.97 3.85
N TYR A 96 0.30 -7.06 2.55
CA TYR A 96 -1.00 -7.43 2.01
C TYR A 96 -0.84 -8.37 0.82
N CYS A 97 -1.88 -9.14 0.55
CA CYS A 97 -2.10 -9.81 -0.72
C CYS A 97 -3.41 -9.32 -1.38
N ILE A 98 -3.40 -9.28 -2.71
CA ILE A 98 -4.57 -9.03 -3.53
C ILE A 98 -5.00 -10.35 -4.14
N ASP A 99 -6.14 -10.86 -3.71
CA ASP A 99 -6.78 -12.05 -4.25
C ASP A 99 -7.89 -11.63 -5.21
N PHE A 100 -7.97 -12.25 -6.37
CA PHE A 100 -9.07 -12.00 -7.30
C PHE A 100 -9.36 -13.21 -8.16
N TYR A 101 -10.62 -13.36 -8.54
CA TYR A 101 -11.07 -14.42 -9.43
C TYR A 101 -12.10 -13.90 -10.41
N ALA A 102 -12.09 -14.46 -11.61
CA ALA A 102 -13.16 -14.33 -12.57
C ALA A 102 -14.09 -15.54 -12.45
N ASP A 103 -15.37 -15.28 -12.22
CA ASP A 103 -16.46 -16.26 -12.17
C ASP A 103 -16.69 -16.83 -13.57
N HIS A 104 -15.91 -17.84 -13.91
CA HIS A 104 -15.82 -18.38 -15.26
C HIS A 104 -17.01 -19.30 -15.55
N ASP A 105 -17.48 -20.03 -14.55
CA ASP A 105 -18.62 -20.94 -14.66
C ASP A 105 -19.98 -20.25 -14.47
N GLY A 106 -19.98 -19.02 -13.94
CA GLY A 106 -21.17 -18.19 -13.77
C GLY A 106 -22.01 -18.57 -12.55
N SER A 107 -21.39 -19.22 -11.55
CA SER A 107 -22.05 -19.65 -10.31
C SER A 107 -22.34 -18.48 -9.36
N GLY A 108 -21.58 -17.38 -9.47
CA GLY A 108 -21.60 -16.25 -8.54
C GLY A 108 -20.83 -16.51 -7.23
N SER A 109 -20.08 -17.61 -7.14
CA SER A 109 -19.18 -17.94 -6.03
C SER A 109 -17.78 -18.26 -6.56
N CYS A 110 -16.77 -18.22 -5.69
CA CYS A 110 -15.43 -18.68 -6.06
C CYS A 110 -15.36 -20.20 -5.96
N ASP A 111 -15.13 -20.86 -7.08
CA ASP A 111 -14.87 -22.29 -7.19
C ASP A 111 -13.40 -22.55 -7.60
N SER A 112 -12.76 -23.51 -6.93
CA SER A 112 -11.33 -23.80 -7.13
C SER A 112 -10.95 -23.98 -8.61
N PRO A 113 -9.82 -23.43 -9.07
CA PRO A 113 -9.35 -23.64 -10.44
C PRO A 113 -9.27 -25.13 -10.81
N PRO A 114 -9.62 -25.49 -12.05
CA PRO A 114 -9.87 -24.60 -13.17
C PRO A 114 -11.35 -24.22 -13.36
N THR A 115 -12.22 -24.42 -12.35
CA THR A 115 -13.63 -24.01 -12.47
C THR A 115 -13.73 -22.50 -12.65
N ASP A 116 -13.13 -21.74 -11.73
CA ASP A 116 -12.83 -20.33 -11.91
C ASP A 116 -11.35 -20.10 -12.20
N HIS A 117 -11.06 -18.91 -12.72
CA HIS A 117 -9.69 -18.46 -12.91
C HIS A 117 -9.37 -17.44 -11.84
N SER A 118 -8.38 -17.77 -11.02
CA SER A 118 -8.07 -17.02 -9.80
C SER A 118 -6.57 -16.78 -9.64
N TRP A 119 -6.21 -15.66 -9.04
CA TRP A 119 -4.84 -15.19 -8.92
C TRP A 119 -4.59 -14.47 -7.59
N ARG A 120 -3.34 -14.45 -7.17
CA ARG A 120 -2.84 -13.70 -6.01
C ARG A 120 -1.68 -12.80 -6.43
N ILE A 121 -1.65 -11.57 -5.91
CA ILE A 121 -0.50 -10.68 -5.98
C ILE A 121 -0.07 -10.33 -4.56
N ASP A 122 1.13 -10.73 -4.16
CA ASP A 122 1.73 -10.34 -2.88
C ASP A 122 2.31 -8.92 -2.99
N LEU A 123 1.96 -8.04 -2.07
CA LEU A 123 2.48 -6.66 -2.01
C LEU A 123 3.72 -6.56 -1.13
N GLY A 124 3.82 -7.41 -0.10
CA GLY A 124 4.82 -7.27 0.97
C GLY A 124 4.63 -5.97 1.77
N PRO A 125 5.58 -5.64 2.67
CA PRO A 125 5.46 -4.44 3.51
C PRO A 125 5.45 -3.17 2.65
N VAL A 126 4.41 -2.35 2.80
CA VAL A 126 4.26 -1.14 2.00
C VAL A 126 4.91 0.08 2.67
N GLY A 127 5.39 1.01 1.87
CA GLY A 127 6.00 2.27 2.33
C GLY A 127 5.55 3.51 1.56
N GLY A 128 4.44 3.39 0.81
CA GLY A 128 3.92 4.39 -0.11
C GLY A 128 2.74 3.85 -0.90
N ASP A 129 2.19 4.68 -1.79
CA ASP A 129 1.14 4.27 -2.73
C ASP A 129 1.60 3.08 -3.59
N VAL A 130 0.68 2.15 -3.84
CA VAL A 130 0.96 0.94 -4.59
C VAL A 130 0.10 0.91 -5.85
N SER A 131 0.75 0.71 -7.00
CA SER A 131 0.10 0.37 -8.25
C SER A 131 0.50 -1.04 -8.68
N ARG A 132 -0.48 -1.84 -9.09
CA ARG A 132 -0.28 -3.15 -9.73
C ARG A 132 -1.03 -3.18 -11.05
N ASP A 133 -0.35 -3.70 -12.07
CA ASP A 133 -0.92 -3.95 -13.39
C ASP A 133 -0.85 -5.45 -13.67
N PHE A 134 -2.01 -6.08 -13.84
CA PHE A 134 -2.14 -7.51 -14.07
C PHE A 134 -2.41 -7.80 -15.54
N GLN A 135 -1.73 -8.82 -16.08
CA GLN A 135 -1.98 -9.34 -17.42
C GLN A 135 -2.45 -10.78 -17.28
N HIS A 136 -3.58 -11.10 -17.91
CA HIS A 136 -4.14 -12.44 -17.86
C HIS A 136 -3.11 -13.52 -18.23
N ASP A 137 -3.03 -14.53 -17.39
CA ASP A 137 -2.29 -15.75 -17.64
C ASP A 137 -3.12 -16.97 -17.21
N THR A 138 -2.53 -18.17 -17.34
CA THR A 138 -3.15 -19.42 -16.90
C THR A 138 -2.46 -20.01 -15.67
N ASN A 139 -1.73 -19.19 -14.90
CA ASN A 139 -1.04 -19.60 -13.67
C ASN A 139 -1.96 -19.36 -12.48
N PHE A 140 -3.01 -20.16 -12.39
CA PHE A 140 -4.03 -19.95 -11.36
C PHE A 140 -3.51 -20.28 -9.96
N THR A 141 -3.97 -19.52 -8.98
CA THR A 141 -3.67 -19.69 -7.56
C THR A 141 -4.95 -20.06 -6.82
N GLU A 142 -4.92 -21.13 -6.02
CA GLU A 142 -6.05 -21.50 -5.16
C GLU A 142 -6.25 -20.46 -4.05
N ILE A 143 -7.33 -19.68 -4.15
CA ILE A 143 -7.69 -18.60 -3.21
C ILE A 143 -9.16 -18.66 -2.75
N CYS A 144 -9.97 -19.61 -3.24
CA CYS A 144 -11.42 -19.58 -3.00
C CYS A 144 -11.80 -19.78 -1.52
N GLY A 145 -10.93 -20.43 -0.74
CA GLY A 145 -11.05 -20.46 0.72
C GLY A 145 -11.06 -19.07 1.38
N SER A 146 -10.51 -18.05 0.73
CA SER A 146 -10.51 -16.68 1.23
C SER A 146 -11.84 -15.95 0.95
N PHE A 147 -12.67 -16.44 0.01
CA PHE A 147 -13.92 -15.79 -0.45
C PHE A 147 -15.19 -16.37 0.18
N VAL A 148 -15.08 -17.46 0.93
CA VAL A 148 -16.20 -17.97 1.72
C VAL A 148 -16.38 -17.11 2.97
N THR A 149 -17.48 -16.36 3.04
CA THR A 149 -17.91 -15.73 4.29
C THR A 149 -18.17 -16.82 5.34
N PRO A 150 -17.58 -16.74 6.55
CA PRO A 150 -17.91 -17.68 7.63
C PRO A 150 -19.36 -17.60 8.09
#